data_AF-A0A2T9YX14-F1
#
_entry.id   AF-A0A2T9YX14-F1
#
_cell.length_a   1.000
_cell.length_b   1.000
_cell.length_c   1.000
_cell.angle_alpha   90.00
_cell.angle_beta   90.00
_cell.angle_gamma   90.00
#
_symmetry.space_group_name_H-M   'P 1'
#
loop_
_entity.id
_entity.type
_entity.pdbx_description
1 polymer ?
#
loop_
_entity_poly.entity_id
_entity_poly.type
_entity_poly.pdbx_seq_one_letter_code
_entity_poly.pdbx_strand_id
1 'polypeptide(L)'
;MEQVKGIYKEYYSSCDKLLSQYSQLSKIESTTKVPKVFITLGFSAVVFLFILLNIGSRFIVNFIGFGYSAFASIRAIESPGKDDDTQWLTYWVVYGLLNLVEHFSSFVLYWIPFYYVLKTAFLIWLMLPNTRGAEKLYNSYVKPVYLNMKTSTQEKTK
;
A
#
# COMPACT_ATOMS: atom_id res chain seq x y z
N MET A 1 12.29 25.35 -20.52
CA MET A 1 12.14 24.05 -21.22
C MET A 1 13.27 23.07 -20.89
N GLU A 2 14.53 23.49 -20.81
CA GLU A 2 15.64 22.58 -20.47
C GLU A 2 15.61 22.05 -19.02
N GLN A 3 15.23 22.89 -18.04
CA GLN A 3 15.07 22.43 -16.65
C GLN A 3 14.02 21.31 -16.52
N VAL A 4 12.89 21.42 -17.23
CA VAL A 4 11.82 20.40 -17.24
C VAL A 4 12.33 19.08 -17.84
N LYS A 5 13.13 19.15 -18.91
CA LYS A 5 13.77 17.97 -19.51
C LYS A 5 14.77 17.32 -18.55
N GLY A 6 15.48 18.11 -17.76
CA GLY A 6 16.40 17.62 -16.72
C GLY A 6 15.66 16.81 -15.64
N ILE A 7 14.59 17.38 -15.08
CA ILE A 7 13.75 16.73 -14.06
C ILE A 7 13.13 15.44 -14.61
N TYR A 8 12.61 15.49 -15.84
CA TYR A 8 12.05 14.30 -16.49
C TYR A 8 13.10 13.18 -16.61
N LYS A 9 14.31 13.52 -17.05
CA LYS A 9 15.39 12.54 -17.25
C LYS A 9 15.86 11.94 -15.94
N GLU A 10 15.91 12.75 -14.88
CA GLU A 10 16.21 12.30 -13.52
C GLU A 10 15.16 11.31 -13.02
N TYR A 11 13.87 11.68 -13.09
CA TYR A 11 12.78 10.80 -12.68
C TYR A 11 12.74 9.49 -13.48
N TYR A 12 12.90 9.58 -14.80
CA TYR A 12 12.97 8.42 -15.69
C TYR A 12 14.12 7.48 -15.30
N SER A 13 15.32 8.03 -15.07
CA SER A 13 16.50 7.25 -14.69
C SER A 13 16.33 6.58 -13.32
N SER A 14 15.74 7.27 -12.35
CA SER A 14 15.42 6.70 -11.04
C SER A 14 14.41 5.56 -11.15
N CYS A 15 13.32 5.75 -11.88
CA CYS A 15 12.34 4.69 -12.14
C CYS A 15 12.97 3.51 -12.88
N ASP A 16 13.77 3.76 -13.91
CA ASP A 16 14.43 2.70 -14.68
C ASP A 16 15.36 1.87 -13.80
N LYS A 17 16.15 2.51 -12.94
CA LYS A 17 17.02 1.84 -11.96
C LYS A 17 16.21 0.99 -10.96
N LEU A 18 15.10 1.52 -10.45
CA LEU A 18 14.21 0.79 -9.54
C LEU A 18 13.54 -0.40 -10.23
N LEU A 19 13.13 -0.27 -11.49
CA LEU A 19 12.48 -1.36 -12.22
C LEU A 19 13.49 -2.42 -12.67
N SER A 20 14.74 -2.03 -12.92
CA SER A 20 15.84 -2.94 -13.29
C SER A 20 16.16 -3.97 -12.21
N GLN A 21 15.82 -3.69 -10.93
CA GLN A 21 16.02 -4.66 -9.85
C GLN A 21 15.15 -5.92 -10.02
N TYR A 22 14.09 -5.86 -10.83
CA TYR A 22 13.18 -6.97 -11.08
C TYR A 22 13.55 -7.66 -12.40
N SER A 23 14.15 -8.86 -12.33
CA SER A 23 14.55 -9.68 -13.49
C SER A 23 13.41 -9.96 -14.49
N GLN A 24 12.17 -9.98 -14.03
CA GLN A 24 11.01 -10.22 -14.90
C GLN A 24 10.73 -9.02 -15.82
N LEU A 25 10.92 -7.79 -15.34
CA LEU A 25 10.69 -6.58 -16.12
C LEU A 25 11.74 -6.40 -17.21
N SER A 26 13.00 -6.75 -16.93
CA SER A 26 14.08 -6.70 -17.93
C SER A 26 13.91 -7.74 -19.03
N LYS A 27 13.35 -8.93 -18.73
CA LYS A 27 12.98 -9.93 -19.75
C LYS A 27 11.83 -9.46 -20.65
N ILE A 28 10.85 -8.76 -20.08
CA ILE A 28 9.74 -8.21 -20.86
C ILE A 28 10.24 -7.08 -21.76
N GLU A 29 11.14 -6.22 -21.25
CA GLU A 29 11.78 -5.16 -22.02
C GLU A 29 12.61 -5.71 -23.20
N SER A 30 13.41 -6.77 -23.00
CA SER A 30 14.19 -7.37 -24.09
C SER A 30 13.31 -8.03 -25.16
N THR A 31 12.15 -8.55 -24.77
CA THR A 31 11.20 -9.19 -25.67
C THR A 31 10.35 -8.19 -26.46
N THR A 32 9.85 -7.14 -25.79
CA THR A 32 8.94 -6.15 -26.39
C THR A 32 9.66 -4.94 -26.98
N LYS A 33 10.94 -4.71 -26.62
CA LYS A 33 11.74 -3.52 -26.96
C LYS A 33 11.13 -2.19 -26.52
N VAL A 34 10.09 -2.24 -25.67
CA VAL A 34 9.46 -1.06 -25.07
C VAL A 34 10.10 -0.81 -23.71
N PRO A 35 10.43 0.44 -23.34
CA PRO A 35 11.04 0.71 -22.06
C PRO A 35 10.12 0.30 -20.90
N LYS A 36 10.68 -0.40 -19.93
CA LYS A 36 9.96 -0.95 -18.77
C LYS A 36 9.16 0.08 -17.98
N VAL A 37 9.65 1.32 -17.89
CA VAL A 37 8.95 2.44 -17.23
C VAL A 37 7.56 2.67 -17.84
N PHE A 38 7.46 2.73 -19.17
CA PHE A 38 6.17 2.94 -19.85
C PHE A 38 5.24 1.75 -19.70
N ILE A 39 5.76 0.52 -19.72
CA ILE A 39 4.96 -0.69 -19.51
C ILE A 39 4.34 -0.67 -18.10
N THR A 40 5.15 -0.37 -17.08
CA THR A 40 4.66 -0.31 -15.69
C THR A 40 3.65 0.82 -15.48
N LEU A 41 3.88 1.99 -16.06
CA LEU A 41 2.96 3.13 -15.96
C LEU A 41 1.65 2.84 -16.71
N GLY A 42 1.73 2.25 -17.90
CA GLY A 42 0.56 1.84 -18.66
C GLY A 42 -0.29 0.82 -17.90
N PHE A 43 0.34 -0.21 -17.33
CA PHE A 43 -0.35 -1.20 -16.51
C PHE A 43 -0.99 -0.55 -15.26
N SER A 44 -0.26 0.32 -14.55
CA SER A 44 -0.82 1.01 -13.38
C SER A 44 -1.99 1.92 -13.75
N ALA A 45 -1.92 2.61 -14.90
CA ALA A 45 -3.00 3.46 -15.39
C ALA A 45 -4.25 2.66 -15.75
N VAL A 46 -4.08 1.48 -16.36
CA VAL A 46 -5.19 0.56 -16.65
C VAL A 46 -5.83 0.06 -15.36
N VAL A 47 -5.03 -0.39 -14.38
CA VAL A 47 -5.54 -0.81 -13.07
C VAL A 47 -6.28 0.33 -12.37
N PHE A 48 -5.72 1.54 -12.37
CA PHE A 48 -6.36 2.72 -11.82
C PHE A 48 -7.70 3.02 -12.50
N LEU A 49 -7.77 2.93 -13.83
CA LEU A 49 -8.99 3.10 -14.59
C LEU A 49 -10.05 2.06 -14.22
N PHE A 50 -9.67 0.78 -14.06
CA PHE A 50 -10.59 -0.28 -13.62
C PHE A 50 -11.16 -0.01 -12.23
N ILE A 51 -10.31 0.45 -11.30
CA ILE A 51 -10.75 0.86 -9.96
C ILE A 51 -11.70 2.07 -10.04
N LEU A 52 -11.38 3.05 -10.89
CA LEU A 52 -12.17 4.27 -11.09
C LEU A 52 -13.55 3.97 -11.69
N LEU A 53 -13.62 3.05 -12.66
CA LEU A 53 -14.86 2.56 -13.26
C LEU A 53 -15.60 1.55 -12.39
N ASN A 54 -15.07 1.22 -11.21
CA ASN A 54 -15.61 0.24 -10.27
C ASN A 54 -15.77 -1.18 -10.87
N ILE A 55 -14.96 -1.51 -11.87
CA ILE A 55 -14.96 -2.83 -12.53
C ILE A 55 -14.04 -3.76 -11.76
N GLY A 56 -14.61 -4.66 -10.96
CA GLY A 56 -13.83 -5.64 -10.19
C GLY A 56 -12.91 -5.01 -9.13
N SER A 57 -13.14 -3.74 -8.78
CA SER A 57 -12.33 -2.94 -7.85
C SER A 57 -12.07 -3.68 -6.53
N ARG A 58 -13.10 -4.29 -5.94
CA ARG A 58 -13.00 -5.06 -4.69
C ARG A 58 -11.94 -6.18 -4.77
N PHE A 59 -11.90 -6.91 -5.87
CA PHE A 59 -10.91 -7.97 -6.06
C PHE A 59 -9.51 -7.40 -6.27
N ILE A 60 -9.39 -6.38 -7.13
CA ILE A 60 -8.11 -5.75 -7.45
C ILE A 60 -7.47 -5.13 -6.20
N VAL A 61 -8.23 -4.34 -5.44
CA VAL A 61 -7.74 -3.64 -4.24
C VAL A 61 -7.34 -4.62 -3.15
N ASN A 62 -8.14 -5.68 -2.93
CA ASN A 62 -7.79 -6.70 -1.95
C ASN A 62 -6.60 -7.55 -2.40
N PHE A 63 -6.47 -7.85 -3.69
CA PHE A 63 -5.34 -8.62 -4.21
C PHE A 63 -4.03 -7.84 -4.10
N ILE A 64 -4.03 -6.55 -4.49
CA ILE A 64 -2.86 -5.68 -4.35
C ILE A 64 -2.55 -5.44 -2.86
N GLY A 65 -3.60 -5.12 -2.09
CA GLY A 65 -3.52 -4.87 -0.65
C GLY A 65 -2.94 -6.03 0.13
N PHE A 66 -3.34 -7.27 -0.19
CA PHE A 66 -2.86 -8.48 0.44
C PHE A 66 -1.52 -8.95 -0.13
N GLY A 67 -1.40 -9.01 -1.46
CA GLY A 67 -0.25 -9.62 -2.13
C GLY A 67 1.04 -8.84 -1.90
N TYR A 68 1.00 -7.51 -1.99
CA TYR A 68 2.18 -6.68 -1.73
C TYR A 68 2.59 -6.74 -0.25
N SER A 69 1.63 -6.58 0.68
CA SER A 69 1.94 -6.61 2.11
C SER A 69 2.43 -7.97 2.57
N ALA A 70 1.90 -9.08 2.02
CA ALA A 70 2.36 -10.42 2.34
C ALA A 70 3.81 -10.62 1.89
N PHE A 71 4.16 -10.25 0.66
CA PHE A 71 5.53 -10.32 0.16
C PHE A 71 6.48 -9.47 1.01
N ALA A 72 6.07 -8.25 1.33
CA ALA A 72 6.90 -7.34 2.13
C ALA A 72 7.02 -7.80 3.60
N SER A 73 5.99 -8.43 4.16
CA SER A 73 6.03 -9.04 5.50
C SER A 73 7.02 -10.21 5.53
N ILE A 74 7.05 -11.07 4.51
CA ILE A 74 8.03 -12.17 4.41
C ILE A 74 9.46 -11.61 4.39
N ARG A 75 9.70 -10.57 3.57
CA ARG A 75 11.00 -9.90 3.54
C ARG A 75 11.39 -9.26 4.87
N ALA A 76 10.42 -8.71 5.60
CA ALA A 76 10.65 -8.15 6.94
C ALA A 76 11.01 -9.24 7.96
N ILE A 77 10.33 -10.39 7.91
CA ILE A 77 10.61 -11.54 8.79
C ILE A 77 12.02 -12.09 8.57
N GLU A 78 12.51 -12.08 7.34
CA GLU A 78 13.88 -12.50 7.00
C GLU A 78 14.94 -11.44 7.33
N SER A 79 14.54 -10.20 7.63
CA SER A 79 15.44 -9.13 8.03
C SER A 79 15.79 -9.24 9.52
N PRO A 80 17.06 -9.01 9.93
CA PRO A 80 17.44 -9.04 11.34
C PRO A 80 16.88 -7.86 12.17
N GLY A 81 16.29 -6.84 11.54
CA GLY A 81 15.74 -5.66 12.21
C GLY A 81 14.24 -5.78 12.54
N LYS A 82 13.85 -5.48 13.79
CA LYS A 82 12.45 -5.53 14.27
C LYS A 82 11.60 -4.30 13.95
N ASP A 83 12.19 -3.26 13.36
CA ASP A 83 11.49 -2.00 13.12
C ASP A 83 10.38 -2.15 12.05
N ASP A 84 10.50 -3.12 11.15
CA ASP A 84 9.52 -3.37 10.10
C ASP A 84 8.27 -4.11 10.61
N ASP A 85 8.37 -4.83 11.73
CA ASP A 85 7.26 -5.62 12.29
C ASP A 85 6.08 -4.74 12.72
N THR A 86 6.36 -3.62 13.37
CA THR A 86 5.32 -2.69 13.86
C THR A 86 4.56 -2.06 12.70
N GLN A 87 5.24 -1.76 11.61
CA GLN A 87 4.66 -1.20 10.39
C GLN A 87 3.70 -2.19 9.74
N TRP A 88 4.14 -3.43 9.50
CA TRP A 88 3.31 -4.45 8.83
C TRP A 88 2.17 -4.94 9.72
N LEU A 89 2.39 -5.13 11.03
CA LEU A 89 1.33 -5.57 11.93
C LEU A 89 0.24 -4.51 12.07
N THR A 90 0.62 -3.23 12.18
CA THR A 90 -0.37 -2.14 12.20
C THR A 90 -1.12 -2.05 10.87
N TYR A 91 -0.44 -2.23 9.74
CA TYR A 91 -1.09 -2.32 8.43
C TYR A 91 -2.14 -3.44 8.41
N TRP A 92 -1.81 -4.65 8.87
CA TRP A 92 -2.73 -5.79 8.89
C TRP A 92 -3.97 -5.53 9.76
N VAL A 93 -3.81 -4.90 10.92
CA VAL A 93 -4.94 -4.52 11.79
C VAL A 93 -5.88 -3.55 11.07
N VAL A 94 -5.33 -2.50 10.46
CA VAL A 94 -6.12 -1.49 9.74
C VAL A 94 -6.78 -2.09 8.49
N TYR A 95 -6.05 -2.90 7.74
CA TYR A 95 -6.55 -3.60 6.57
C TYR A 95 -7.72 -4.54 6.94
N GLY A 96 -7.59 -5.30 8.04
CA GLY A 96 -8.66 -6.15 8.56
C GLY A 96 -9.90 -5.35 8.95
N LEU A 97 -9.72 -4.24 9.69
CA LEU A 97 -10.82 -3.36 10.09
C LEU A 97 -11.54 -2.76 8.90
N LEU A 98 -10.81 -2.24 7.90
CA LEU A 98 -11.39 -1.68 6.68
C LEU A 98 -12.19 -2.72 5.89
N ASN A 99 -11.70 -3.96 5.81
CA ASN A 99 -12.42 -5.04 5.13
C ASN A 99 -13.67 -5.47 5.90
N LEU A 100 -13.63 -5.47 7.23
CA LEU A 100 -14.78 -5.76 8.07
C LEU A 100 -15.87 -4.68 7.89
N VAL A 101 -15.50 -3.40 8.01
CA VAL A 101 -16.41 -2.27 7.79
C VAL A 101 -16.97 -2.29 6.37
N GLU A 102 -16.14 -2.59 5.37
CA GLU A 102 -16.58 -2.72 3.98
C GLU A 102 -17.63 -3.82 3.85
N HIS A 103 -17.40 -4.99 4.45
CA HIS A 103 -18.35 -6.10 4.39
C HIS A 103 -19.72 -5.68 4.92
N PHE A 104 -19.79 -5.07 6.10
CA PHE A 104 -21.05 -4.61 6.70
C PHE A 104 -21.67 -3.42 5.96
N SER A 105 -20.85 -2.55 5.38
CA SER A 105 -21.30 -1.31 4.72
C SER A 105 -21.43 -1.46 3.21
N SER A 106 -21.34 -2.67 2.66
CA SER A 106 -21.30 -2.91 1.20
C SER A 106 -22.44 -2.22 0.45
N PHE A 107 -23.64 -2.20 1.06
CA PHE A 107 -24.82 -1.53 0.51
C PHE A 107 -24.68 -0.01 0.45
N VAL A 108 -24.15 0.62 1.50
CA VAL A 108 -23.93 2.07 1.58
C VAL A 108 -22.77 2.50 0.67
N LEU A 109 -21.72 1.68 0.60
CA LEU A 109 -20.52 1.96 -0.18
C LEU A 109 -20.77 1.89 -1.69
N TYR A 110 -21.74 1.11 -2.15
CA TYR A 110 -22.16 1.12 -3.55
C TYR A 110 -22.68 2.50 -4.00
N TRP A 111 -23.28 3.26 -3.07
CA TRP A 111 -23.81 4.59 -3.33
C TRP A 111 -22.74 5.69 -3.31
N ILE A 112 -21.53 5.41 -2.81
CA ILE A 112 -20.44 6.39 -2.73
C ILE A 112 -19.51 6.21 -3.93
N PRO A 113 -19.57 7.10 -4.94
CA PRO A 113 -18.61 7.06 -6.04
C PRO A 113 -17.19 7.32 -5.51
N PHE A 114 -16.19 6.64 -6.08
CA PHE A 114 -14.76 6.72 -5.74
C PHE A 114 -14.32 6.14 -4.39
N TYR A 115 -15.17 5.44 -3.63
CA TYR A 115 -14.76 4.81 -2.37
C TYR A 115 -13.51 3.91 -2.53
N TYR A 116 -13.48 3.05 -3.56
CA TYR A 116 -12.36 2.14 -3.77
C TYR A 116 -11.06 2.86 -4.15
N VAL A 117 -11.16 4.03 -4.81
CA VAL A 117 -9.99 4.87 -5.09
C VAL A 117 -9.41 5.41 -3.78
N LEU A 118 -10.27 5.94 -2.90
CA LEU A 118 -9.87 6.45 -1.58
C LEU A 118 -9.30 5.35 -0.68
N LYS A 119 -9.95 4.17 -0.65
CA LYS A 119 -9.45 2.99 0.08
C LYS A 119 -8.07 2.60 -0.43
N THR A 120 -7.87 2.55 -1.74
CA THR A 120 -6.58 2.19 -2.35
C THR A 120 -5.50 3.21 -2.00
N ALA A 121 -5.80 4.51 -2.13
CA ALA A 121 -4.86 5.58 -1.78
C ALA A 121 -4.45 5.51 -0.31
N PHE A 122 -5.41 5.26 0.58
CA PHE A 122 -5.17 5.11 2.01
C PHE A 122 -4.30 3.87 2.33
N LEU A 123 -4.57 2.73 1.69
CA LEU A 123 -3.75 1.52 1.86
C LEU A 123 -2.31 1.73 1.35
N ILE A 124 -2.14 2.35 0.18
CA ILE A 124 -0.80 2.68 -0.36
C ILE A 124 -0.05 3.61 0.61
N TRP A 125 -0.74 4.60 1.18
CA TRP A 125 -0.15 5.50 2.16
C TRP A 125 0.33 4.79 3.44
N LEU A 126 -0.40 3.77 3.90
CA LEU A 126 0.03 2.93 5.02
C LEU A 126 1.23 2.05 4.66
N MET A 127 1.28 1.53 3.44
CA MET A 127 2.36 0.66 2.95
C MET A 127 3.67 1.41 2.68
N LEU A 128 3.61 2.72 2.39
CA LEU A 128 4.77 3.51 2.00
C LEU A 128 5.81 3.57 3.15
N PRO A 129 7.01 3.00 2.96
CA PRO A 129 8.05 3.00 3.99
C PRO A 129 8.65 4.38 4.23
N ASN A 130 8.49 5.30 3.26
CA ASN A 130 9.02 6.67 3.35
C ASN A 130 8.15 7.57 4.23
N THR A 131 6.83 7.36 4.25
CA THR A 131 5.90 8.13 5.09
C THR A 131 5.66 7.51 6.46
N ARG A 132 5.97 6.21 6.63
CA ARG A 132 5.72 5.42 7.85
C ARG A 132 4.31 5.66 8.40
N GLY A 133 3.32 5.63 7.49
CA GLY A 133 1.94 5.97 7.81
C GLY A 133 1.34 5.07 8.89
N ALA A 134 1.65 3.78 8.84
CA ALA A 134 1.21 2.82 9.86
C ALA A 134 1.84 3.10 11.23
N GLU A 135 3.14 3.41 11.32
CA GLU A 135 3.81 3.79 12.57
C GLU A 135 3.20 5.06 13.20
N LYS A 136 2.86 6.07 12.39
CA LYS A 136 2.17 7.28 12.86
C LYS A 136 0.80 6.97 13.44
N LEU A 137 0.05 6.08 12.79
CA LEU A 137 -1.26 5.64 13.26
C LEU A 137 -1.15 4.85 14.58
N TYR A 138 -0.13 3.98 14.68
CA TYR A 138 0.15 3.22 15.89
C TYR A 138 0.43 4.15 17.07
N ASN A 139 1.35 5.10 16.89
CA ASN A 139 1.74 6.04 17.95
C ASN A 139 0.60 7.00 18.35
N SER A 140 -0.25 7.42 17.41
CA SER A 140 -1.32 8.38 17.69
C SER A 140 -2.60 7.76 18.25
N TYR A 141 -2.99 6.56 17.82
CA TYR A 141 -4.29 5.98 18.14
C TYR A 141 -4.20 4.65 18.89
N VAL A 142 -3.35 3.73 18.43
CA VAL A 142 -3.30 2.37 18.99
C VAL A 142 -2.62 2.35 20.36
N LYS A 143 -1.47 3.02 20.48
CA LYS A 143 -0.68 3.11 21.71
C LYS A 143 -1.44 3.71 22.90
N PRO A 144 -2.12 4.88 22.79
CA PRO A 144 -2.86 5.45 23.93
C PRO A 144 -4.06 4.58 24.35
N VAL A 145 -4.76 3.97 23.39
CA VAL A 145 -5.89 3.07 23.69
C VAL A 145 -5.41 1.85 24.48
N TYR A 146 -4.31 1.23 24.06
CA TYR A 146 -3.74 0.08 24.77
C TYR A 146 -3.28 0.43 26.20
N LEU A 147 -2.63 1.59 26.38
CA LEU A 147 -2.17 2.05 27.68
C LEU A 147 -3.36 2.31 28.64
N ASN A 148 -4.43 2.94 28.16
CA ASN A 148 -5.64 3.18 28.95
C ASN A 148 -6.31 1.87 29.41
N MET A 149 -6.38 0.86 28.52
CA MET A 149 -6.91 -0.46 28.89
C MET A 149 -6.06 -1.15 29.96
N LYS A 150 -4.73 -1.12 29.83
CA LYS A 150 -3.83 -1.70 30.83
C LYS A 150 -4.01 -1.06 32.20
N THR A 151 -4.07 0.27 32.28
CA THR A 151 -4.28 0.99 33.54
C THR A 151 -5.60 0.60 34.20
N SER A 152 -6.70 0.54 33.43
CA SER A 152 -8.01 0.13 33.95
C SER A 152 -8.07 -1.32 34.45
N THR A 153 -7.23 -2.21 33.92
CA THR A 153 -7.18 -3.62 34.33
C THR A 153 -6.37 -3.78 35.62
N GLN A 154 -5.29 -3.03 35.79
CA GLN A 154 -4.48 -3.02 37.02
C GLN A 154 -5.25 -2.41 38.21
N GLU A 155 -6.08 -1.41 37.95
CA GLU A 155 -6.94 -0.78 38.97
C GLU A 155 -8.07 -1.70 39.47
N LYS A 156 -8.56 -2.63 38.63
CA LYS A 156 -9.58 -3.63 39.01
C LYS A 156 -9.03 -4.85 39.76
N THR A 157 -7.72 -5.03 39.80
CA THR A 157 -7.07 -6.22 40.40
C THR A 157 -6.43 -5.91 41.76
N LYS A 158 -6.66 -4.71 42.30
CA LYS A 158 -6.14 -4.23 43.58
C LYS A 158 -7.30 -3.94 44.53
#